data_AF-A0AAD1XUE6-F1
#
_entry.id   AF-A0AAD1XUE6-F1
#
_cell.length_a   1.000
_cell.length_b   1.000
_cell.length_c   1.000
_cell.angle_alpha   90.00
_cell.angle_beta   90.00
_cell.angle_gamma   90.00
#
_symmetry.space_group_name_H-M   'P 1'
#
loop_
_entity.id
_entity.type
_entity.pdbx_description
1 polymer ?
#
loop_
_entity_poly.entity_id
_entity_poly.type
_entity_poly.pdbx_seq_one_letter_code
_entity_poly.pdbx_strand_id
1 'polypeptide(L)'
;MIHKEFLPLQEKVEMYFKVDFKTRFNIFANAFMKKYNVPNKYCWCTICKVSTLDEDRFAFIRRYQTTLSSTPYYERIIYDRKGEVIEAQMLDDETKGDLKIAEKCVYQAKGDNVIYETFLYKNPGWKSWIRTKMHSWGVDTMNGLLEKEKEIFRKKKEEVLAAKNKMLAKKEEFTQKNKEELRHKKEELVQSVKALTKFKRRED
;
A
#
# COMPACT_ATOMS: atom_id res chain seq x y z
N MET A 1 2.29 -19.22 9.82
CA MET A 1 1.26 -20.27 10.01
C MET A 1 -0.02 -19.53 10.35
N ILE A 2 -0.97 -19.41 9.42
CA ILE A 2 -2.21 -18.64 9.64
C ILE A 2 -3.07 -19.45 10.61
N HIS A 3 -3.39 -18.89 11.77
CA HIS A 3 -4.25 -19.52 12.77
C HIS A 3 -5.62 -19.85 12.13
N LYS A 4 -5.95 -21.15 12.11
CA LYS A 4 -7.19 -21.72 11.56
C LYS A 4 -8.43 -21.50 12.46
N GLU A 5 -8.34 -20.68 13.51
CA GLU A 5 -9.29 -20.74 14.63
C GLU A 5 -10.47 -19.76 14.59
N PHE A 6 -10.71 -19.03 13.50
CA PHE A 6 -11.85 -18.10 13.43
C PHE A 6 -12.67 -18.18 12.15
N LEU A 7 -13.09 -19.38 11.76
CA LEU A 7 -14.24 -19.52 10.86
C LEU A 7 -15.21 -20.54 11.49
N PRO A 8 -16.47 -20.16 11.79
CA PRO A 8 -17.47 -21.11 12.26
C PRO A 8 -17.61 -22.22 11.21
N LEU A 9 -17.52 -23.49 11.63
CA LEU A 9 -17.69 -24.73 10.84
C LEU A 9 -17.99 -24.47 9.35
N GLN A 10 -16.96 -24.22 8.54
CA GLN A 10 -17.19 -23.78 7.16
C GLN A 10 -17.52 -24.94 6.23
N GLU A 11 -18.57 -24.72 5.45
CA GLU A 11 -19.10 -25.53 4.36
C GLU A 11 -18.00 -25.87 3.33
N LYS A 12 -18.19 -26.96 2.57
CA LYS A 12 -17.29 -27.39 1.48
C LYS A 12 -17.04 -26.23 0.51
N VAL A 13 -15.79 -25.99 0.12
CA VAL A 13 -15.46 -24.98 -0.90
C VAL A 13 -16.01 -25.45 -2.25
N GLU A 14 -16.95 -24.68 -2.80
CA GLU A 14 -17.62 -24.99 -4.06
C GLU A 14 -16.84 -24.47 -5.27
N MET A 15 -16.11 -23.37 -5.12
CA MET A 15 -15.26 -22.83 -6.16
C MET A 15 -14.05 -22.10 -5.58
N TYR A 16 -12.91 -22.22 -6.26
CA TYR A 16 -11.64 -21.66 -5.84
C TYR A 16 -10.96 -20.92 -7.00
N PHE A 17 -10.47 -19.71 -6.72
CA PHE A 17 -9.62 -18.96 -7.66
C PHE A 17 -8.32 -18.59 -6.98
N LYS A 18 -7.24 -18.56 -7.77
CA LYS A 18 -5.92 -18.12 -7.33
C LYS A 18 -5.29 -17.23 -8.39
N VAL A 19 -4.75 -16.09 -7.95
CA VAL A 19 -4.01 -15.15 -8.80
C VAL A 19 -2.73 -14.74 -8.07
N ASP A 20 -1.65 -14.61 -8.82
CA ASP A 20 -0.36 -14.14 -8.34
C ASP A 20 -0.07 -12.76 -8.93
N PHE A 21 -0.11 -11.74 -8.09
CA PHE A 21 0.23 -10.37 -8.47
C PHE A 21 1.71 -10.12 -8.23
N LYS A 22 2.46 -9.86 -9.31
CA LYS A 22 3.89 -9.50 -9.27
C LYS A 22 4.10 -8.06 -8.81
N THR A 23 3.87 -7.83 -7.53
CA THR A 23 3.97 -6.52 -6.89
C THR A 23 4.13 -6.67 -5.37
N ARG A 24 4.79 -5.69 -4.74
CA ARG A 24 4.90 -5.63 -3.28
C ARG A 24 3.56 -5.27 -2.64
N PHE A 25 3.36 -5.75 -1.42
CA PHE A 25 2.09 -5.60 -0.70
C PHE A 25 1.67 -4.15 -0.51
N ASN A 26 2.59 -3.24 -0.16
CA ASN A 26 2.26 -1.83 0.01
C ASN A 26 1.72 -1.15 -1.28
N ILE A 27 2.27 -1.51 -2.44
CA ILE A 27 1.77 -1.03 -3.74
C ILE A 27 0.41 -1.66 -4.03
N PHE A 28 0.27 -2.96 -3.76
CA PHE A 28 -0.99 -3.69 -3.91
C PHE A 28 -2.10 -3.08 -3.06
N ALA A 29 -1.86 -2.87 -1.78
CA ALA A 29 -2.80 -2.29 -0.83
C ALA A 29 -3.33 -0.93 -1.30
N ASN A 30 -2.45 -0.05 -1.78
CA ASN A 30 -2.85 1.26 -2.30
C ASN A 30 -3.77 1.12 -3.53
N ALA A 31 -3.41 0.26 -4.48
CA ALA A 31 -4.25 -0.03 -5.64
C ALA A 31 -5.59 -0.68 -5.24
N PHE A 32 -5.58 -1.57 -4.23
CA PHE A 32 -6.77 -2.25 -3.72
C PHE A 32 -7.78 -1.25 -3.15
N MET A 33 -7.32 -0.29 -2.35
CA MET A 33 -8.20 0.77 -1.83
C MET A 33 -8.77 1.65 -2.96
N LYS A 34 -7.99 1.90 -4.01
CA LYS A 34 -8.42 2.68 -5.19
C LYS A 34 -9.35 1.92 -6.12
N LYS A 35 -9.34 0.58 -6.09
CA LYS A 35 -10.23 -0.27 -6.90
C LYS A 35 -11.70 0.10 -6.74
N TYR A 36 -12.09 0.57 -5.56
CA TYR A 36 -13.47 0.95 -5.27
C TYR A 36 -13.90 2.30 -5.83
N ASN A 37 -12.94 3.12 -6.30
CA ASN A 37 -13.22 4.38 -6.97
C ASN A 37 -13.30 4.23 -8.50
N VAL A 38 -12.99 3.04 -9.04
CA VAL A 38 -13.09 2.77 -10.47
C VAL A 38 -14.55 2.43 -10.80
N PRO A 39 -15.17 3.09 -11.80
CA PRO A 39 -16.52 2.75 -12.25
C PRO A 39 -16.61 1.26 -12.60
N ASN A 40 -17.53 0.56 -11.93
CA ASN A 40 -17.78 -0.85 -12.15
C ASN A 40 -19.16 -1.03 -12.79
N LYS A 41 -19.19 -1.60 -13.99
CA LYS A 41 -20.43 -1.86 -14.73
C LYS A 41 -21.31 -2.98 -14.13
N TYR A 42 -20.77 -3.76 -13.21
CA TYR A 42 -21.46 -4.90 -12.58
C TYR A 42 -21.98 -4.61 -11.17
N CYS A 43 -21.40 -3.64 -10.48
CA CYS A 43 -21.84 -3.31 -9.13
C CYS A 43 -21.50 -1.88 -8.70
N TRP A 44 -22.32 -1.34 -7.81
CA TRP A 44 -22.05 -0.13 -7.06
C TRP A 44 -21.57 -0.49 -5.67
N CYS A 45 -20.57 0.23 -5.19
CA CYS A 45 -19.93 -0.05 -3.91
C CYS A 45 -19.87 1.23 -3.07
N THR A 46 -20.16 1.12 -1.78
CA THR A 46 -20.04 2.22 -0.83
C THR A 46 -19.43 1.70 0.46
N ILE A 47 -18.49 2.45 1.03
CA ILE A 47 -17.95 2.16 2.36
C ILE A 47 -18.98 2.65 3.39
N CYS A 48 -19.49 1.73 4.21
CA CYS A 48 -20.55 2.01 5.17
C CYS A 48 -20.02 2.28 6.58
N LYS A 49 -18.91 1.62 6.95
CA LYS A 49 -18.33 1.72 8.29
C LYS A 49 -16.84 1.49 8.21
N VAL A 50 -16.08 2.22 9.01
CA VAL A 50 -14.66 1.99 9.26
C VAL A 50 -14.47 1.87 10.76
N SER A 51 -13.67 0.92 11.20
CA SER A 51 -13.38 0.67 12.61
C SER A 51 -11.94 0.19 12.77
N THR A 52 -11.20 0.79 13.69
CA THR A 52 -9.93 0.25 14.15
C THR A 52 -10.20 -1.02 14.98
N LEU A 53 -9.49 -2.10 14.72
CA LEU A 53 -9.57 -3.33 15.52
C LEU A 53 -8.50 -3.32 16.61
N ASP A 54 -7.27 -2.92 16.24
CA ASP A 54 -6.13 -2.73 17.12
C ASP A 54 -5.08 -1.82 16.45
N GLU A 55 -3.86 -1.78 17.01
CA GLU A 55 -2.76 -0.95 16.52
C GLU A 55 -2.30 -1.30 15.10
N ASP A 56 -2.44 -2.56 14.65
CA ASP A 56 -1.95 -2.99 13.34
C ASP A 56 -3.09 -3.25 12.35
N ARG A 57 -4.31 -3.45 12.85
CA ARG A 57 -5.47 -3.89 12.07
C ARG A 57 -6.61 -2.89 12.11
N PHE A 58 -7.18 -2.65 10.95
CA PHE A 58 -8.47 -1.95 10.83
C PHE A 58 -9.40 -2.75 9.93
N ALA A 59 -10.69 -2.55 10.13
CA ALA A 59 -11.72 -3.14 9.30
C ALA A 59 -12.63 -2.06 8.72
N PHE A 60 -13.18 -2.34 7.56
CA PHE A 60 -14.27 -1.55 7.02
C PHE A 60 -15.33 -2.46 6.41
N ILE A 61 -16.57 -2.02 6.50
CA ILE A 61 -17.71 -2.72 5.90
C ILE A 61 -18.09 -1.96 4.64
N ARG A 62 -18.23 -2.70 3.56
CA ARG A 62 -18.65 -2.20 2.26
C ARG A 62 -19.99 -2.81 1.90
N ARG A 63 -20.93 -1.98 1.42
CA ARG A 63 -22.16 -2.42 0.77
C ARG A 63 -21.89 -2.54 -0.73
N TYR A 64 -22.19 -3.69 -1.31
CA TYR A 64 -22.16 -3.93 -2.76
C TYR A 64 -23.57 -4.20 -3.26
N GLN A 65 -23.99 -3.43 -4.26
CA GLN A 65 -25.23 -3.65 -4.97
C GLN A 65 -24.87 -4.08 -6.38
N THR A 66 -25.20 -5.33 -6.74
CA THR A 66 -24.91 -5.87 -8.07
C THR A 66 -26.11 -5.67 -8.99
N THR A 67 -25.89 -5.69 -10.29
CA THR A 67 -26.99 -5.68 -11.28
C THR A 67 -27.81 -6.97 -11.28
N LEU A 68 -27.37 -8.00 -10.55
CA LEU A 68 -27.96 -9.35 -10.55
C LEU A 68 -28.86 -9.63 -9.34
N SER A 69 -28.96 -8.69 -8.40
CA SER A 69 -29.71 -8.83 -7.15
C SER A 69 -30.32 -7.51 -6.73
N SER A 70 -31.59 -7.54 -6.31
CA SER A 70 -32.25 -6.40 -5.65
C SER A 70 -31.77 -6.20 -4.22
N THR A 71 -31.29 -7.26 -3.59
CA THR A 71 -30.76 -7.22 -2.22
C THR A 71 -29.28 -6.85 -2.27
N PRO A 72 -28.86 -5.76 -1.60
CA PRO A 72 -27.45 -5.46 -1.48
C PRO A 72 -26.80 -6.52 -0.61
N TYR A 73 -25.49 -6.66 -0.71
CA TYR A 73 -24.81 -7.46 0.28
C TYR A 73 -23.59 -6.77 0.86
N TYR A 74 -23.12 -7.31 1.99
CA TYR A 74 -22.17 -6.65 2.87
C TYR A 74 -20.86 -7.42 2.90
N GLU A 75 -19.75 -6.69 2.79
CA GLU A 75 -18.41 -7.26 2.75
C GLU A 75 -17.65 -6.62 3.89
N ARG A 76 -17.18 -7.45 4.81
CA ARG A 76 -16.25 -7.01 5.83
C ARG A 76 -14.84 -7.20 5.29
N ILE A 77 -14.10 -6.11 5.18
CA ILE A 77 -12.70 -6.12 4.78
C ILE A 77 -11.86 -5.83 6.03
N ILE A 78 -10.88 -6.67 6.30
CA ILE A 78 -9.92 -6.53 7.38
C ILE A 78 -8.54 -6.35 6.75
N TYR A 79 -7.90 -5.25 7.12
CA TYR A 79 -6.55 -4.93 6.72
C TYR A 79 -5.61 -5.17 7.89
N ASP A 80 -4.61 -6.03 7.72
CA ASP A 80 -3.56 -6.30 8.68
C ASP A 80 -2.22 -5.79 8.17
N ARG A 81 -1.74 -4.69 8.77
CA ARG A 81 -0.49 -4.04 8.37
C ARG A 81 0.72 -4.89 8.70
N LYS A 82 0.73 -5.55 9.85
CA LYS A 82 1.86 -6.33 10.34
C LYS A 82 1.97 -7.67 9.63
N GLY A 83 0.83 -8.32 9.39
CA GLY A 83 0.75 -9.57 8.66
C GLY A 83 0.89 -9.40 7.14
N GLU A 84 0.79 -8.16 6.63
CA GLU A 84 0.69 -7.86 5.20
C GLU A 84 -0.41 -8.70 4.52
N VAL A 85 -1.61 -8.62 5.12
CA VAL A 85 -2.80 -9.36 4.67
C VAL A 85 -3.99 -8.42 4.52
N ILE A 86 -4.78 -8.64 3.48
CA ILE A 86 -6.14 -8.11 3.36
C ILE A 86 -7.09 -9.31 3.26
N GLU A 87 -8.00 -9.44 4.21
CA GLU A 87 -9.09 -10.40 4.13
C GLU A 87 -10.39 -9.69 3.79
N ALA A 88 -11.17 -10.22 2.85
CA ALA A 88 -12.51 -9.75 2.56
C ALA A 88 -13.50 -10.90 2.71
N GLN A 89 -14.56 -10.68 3.48
CA GLN A 89 -15.57 -11.68 3.82
C GLN A 89 -16.93 -11.17 3.38
N MET A 90 -17.54 -11.87 2.44
CA MET A 90 -18.88 -11.63 1.95
C MET A 90 -19.89 -12.25 2.93
N LEU A 91 -20.68 -11.42 3.59
CA LEU A 91 -21.70 -11.83 4.54
C LEU A 91 -22.99 -12.15 3.77
N ASP A 92 -23.52 -13.36 3.97
CA ASP A 92 -24.85 -13.74 3.46
C ASP A 92 -25.91 -13.17 4.42
N ASP A 93 -26.88 -12.43 3.88
CA ASP A 93 -27.90 -11.69 4.63
C ASP A 93 -29.15 -12.55 4.89
N GLU A 94 -29.02 -13.88 4.86
CA GLU A 94 -30.14 -14.80 5.06
C GLU A 94 -30.60 -14.81 6.54
N THR A 95 -31.29 -13.74 6.97
CA THR A 95 -32.48 -13.63 7.87
C THR A 95 -32.65 -14.55 9.10
N LYS A 96 -31.67 -15.38 9.48
CA LYS A 96 -31.84 -16.48 10.44
C LYS A 96 -30.77 -16.51 11.53
N GLY A 97 -30.34 -15.33 12.01
CA GLY A 97 -29.53 -15.19 13.23
C GLY A 97 -28.06 -15.59 13.11
N ASP A 98 -27.70 -16.44 12.13
CA ASP A 98 -26.33 -16.89 11.91
C ASP A 98 -25.71 -16.19 10.68
N LEU A 99 -24.72 -15.34 10.92
CA LEU A 99 -23.92 -14.72 9.87
C LEU A 99 -23.08 -15.79 9.16
N LYS A 100 -23.53 -16.22 7.98
CA LYS A 100 -22.77 -17.11 7.10
C LYS A 100 -21.85 -16.32 6.17
N ILE A 101 -20.67 -16.87 5.90
CA ILE A 101 -19.73 -16.31 4.92
C ILE A 101 -20.00 -16.98 3.57
N ALA A 102 -20.57 -16.24 2.62
CA ALA A 102 -20.81 -16.74 1.27
C ALA A 102 -19.49 -16.88 0.48
N GLU A 103 -18.53 -15.99 0.75
CA GLU A 103 -17.25 -15.90 0.06
C GLU A 103 -16.18 -15.31 0.96
N LYS A 104 -14.97 -15.88 0.90
CA LYS A 104 -13.77 -15.32 1.52
C LYS A 104 -12.72 -15.05 0.45
N CYS A 105 -12.18 -13.84 0.44
CA CYS A 105 -11.02 -13.46 -0.35
C CYS A 105 -9.84 -13.15 0.59
N VAL A 106 -8.66 -13.62 0.24
CA VAL A 106 -7.42 -13.36 0.99
C VAL A 106 -6.37 -12.86 0.03
N TYR A 107 -5.80 -11.69 0.34
CA TYR A 107 -4.63 -11.12 -0.32
C TYR A 107 -3.48 -11.14 0.67
N GLN A 108 -2.42 -11.87 0.37
CA GLN A 108 -1.31 -12.05 1.31
C GLN A 108 0.03 -11.85 0.61
N ALA A 109 0.93 -11.10 1.24
CA ALA A 109 2.32 -11.01 0.82
C ALA A 109 3.02 -12.37 0.89
N LYS A 110 3.68 -12.78 -0.19
CA LYS A 110 4.60 -13.93 -0.25
C LYS A 110 5.84 -13.53 -1.03
N GLY A 111 6.87 -13.09 -0.31
CA GLY A 111 8.05 -12.47 -0.90
C GLY A 111 7.70 -11.14 -1.58
N ASP A 112 8.18 -10.93 -2.80
CA ASP A 112 7.89 -9.72 -3.59
C ASP A 112 6.55 -9.77 -4.34
N ASN A 113 5.71 -10.77 -4.06
CA ASN A 113 4.42 -10.98 -4.70
C ASN A 113 3.28 -10.90 -3.71
N VAL A 114 2.07 -10.63 -4.21
CA VAL A 114 0.82 -10.79 -3.47
C VAL A 114 0.04 -11.94 -4.06
N ILE A 115 -0.25 -12.94 -3.23
CA ILE A 115 -1.12 -14.05 -3.59
C ILE A 115 -2.56 -13.68 -3.23
N TYR A 116 -3.44 -13.78 -4.22
CA TYR A 116 -4.87 -13.60 -4.07
C TYR A 116 -5.56 -14.96 -4.18
N GLU A 117 -6.27 -15.34 -3.14
CA GLU A 117 -7.06 -16.57 -3.05
C GLU A 117 -8.52 -16.22 -2.80
N THR A 118 -9.43 -16.79 -3.60
CA THR A 118 -10.89 -16.65 -3.43
C THR A 118 -11.50 -18.00 -3.15
N PHE A 119 -12.26 -18.08 -2.07
CA PHE A 119 -13.02 -19.25 -1.64
C PHE A 119 -14.50 -18.90 -1.71
N LEU A 120 -15.25 -19.60 -2.56
CA LEU A 120 -16.69 -19.48 -2.64
C LEU A 120 -17.32 -20.71 -1.98
N TYR A 121 -18.14 -20.48 -0.96
CA TYR A 121 -18.80 -21.55 -0.19
C TYR A 121 -20.22 -21.84 -0.70
N LYS A 122 -20.88 -20.84 -1.29
CA LYS A 122 -22.20 -21.00 -1.92
C LYS A 122 -22.05 -21.36 -3.40
N ASN A 123 -22.59 -22.51 -3.82
CA ASN A 123 -22.53 -22.92 -5.21
C ASN A 123 -23.25 -21.89 -6.11
N PRO A 124 -22.57 -21.28 -7.10
CA PRO A 124 -23.18 -20.24 -7.94
C PRO A 124 -24.14 -20.82 -9.00
N GLY A 125 -24.19 -22.15 -9.16
CA GLY A 125 -24.97 -22.84 -10.18
C GLY A 125 -24.67 -22.31 -11.58
N TRP A 126 -25.72 -22.04 -12.35
CA TRP A 126 -25.59 -21.47 -13.70
C TRP A 126 -24.94 -20.07 -13.71
N LYS A 127 -24.89 -19.34 -12.57
CA LYS A 127 -24.22 -18.03 -12.49
C LYS A 127 -22.69 -18.14 -12.42
N SER A 128 -22.13 -19.35 -12.40
CA SER A 128 -20.68 -19.59 -12.38
C SER A 128 -19.94 -18.86 -13.51
N TRP A 129 -20.46 -18.86 -14.74
CA TRP A 129 -19.82 -18.17 -15.86
C TRP A 129 -19.78 -16.64 -15.67
N ILE A 130 -20.84 -16.04 -15.12
CA ILE A 130 -20.88 -14.61 -14.80
C ILE A 130 -19.86 -14.30 -13.71
N ARG A 131 -19.78 -15.17 -12.71
CA ARG A 131 -18.86 -15.06 -11.59
C ARG A 131 -17.40 -15.08 -12.05
N THR A 132 -17.04 -15.97 -12.98
CA THR A 132 -15.72 -15.99 -13.60
C THR A 132 -15.44 -14.70 -14.36
N LYS A 133 -16.39 -14.18 -15.15
CA LYS A 133 -16.23 -12.89 -15.86
C LYS A 133 -16.03 -11.71 -14.90
N MET A 134 -16.79 -11.66 -13.81
CA MET A 134 -16.64 -10.63 -12.78
C MET A 134 -15.28 -10.73 -12.08
N HIS A 135 -14.82 -11.96 -11.80
CA HIS A 135 -13.50 -12.20 -11.22
C HIS A 135 -12.39 -11.71 -12.15
N SER A 136 -12.40 -12.13 -13.43
CA SER A 136 -11.43 -11.69 -14.44
C SER A 136 -11.41 -10.17 -14.59
N TRP A 137 -12.58 -9.53 -14.72
CA TRP A 137 -12.68 -8.06 -14.78
C TRP A 137 -12.06 -7.39 -13.54
N GLY A 138 -12.28 -7.98 -12.36
CA GLY A 138 -11.71 -7.50 -11.11
C GLY A 138 -10.19 -7.63 -11.05
N VAL A 139 -9.62 -8.68 -11.65
CA VAL A 139 -8.18 -8.91 -11.78
C VAL A 139 -7.57 -7.93 -12.77
N ASP A 140 -8.17 -7.76 -13.95
CA ASP A 140 -7.71 -6.83 -14.99
C ASP A 140 -7.70 -5.38 -14.49
N THR A 141 -8.77 -4.98 -13.81
CA THR A 141 -8.87 -3.66 -13.17
C THR A 141 -7.76 -3.47 -12.15
N MET A 142 -7.46 -4.49 -11.36
CA MET A 142 -6.39 -4.44 -10.36
C MET A 142 -5.02 -4.30 -11.04
N ASN A 143 -4.75 -5.06 -12.09
CA ASN A 143 -3.50 -4.94 -12.86
C ASN A 143 -3.33 -3.53 -13.45
N GLY A 144 -4.39 -2.95 -14.02
CA GLY A 144 -4.34 -1.58 -14.52
C GLY A 144 -4.05 -0.53 -13.44
N LEU A 145 -4.56 -0.72 -12.22
CA LEU A 145 -4.26 0.14 -11.08
C LEU A 145 -2.83 -0.06 -10.57
N LEU A 146 -2.35 -1.30 -10.55
CA LEU A 146 -0.98 -1.63 -10.12
C LEU A 146 0.06 -0.95 -11.00
N GLU A 147 -0.12 -0.96 -12.32
CA GLU A 147 0.82 -0.28 -13.22
C GLU A 147 0.84 1.24 -12.99
N LYS A 148 -0.32 1.87 -12.75
CA LYS A 148 -0.39 3.29 -12.37
C LYS A 148 0.32 3.58 -11.05
N GLU A 149 0.13 2.74 -10.03
CA GLU A 149 0.80 2.92 -8.74
C GLU A 149 2.32 2.71 -8.85
N LYS A 150 2.77 1.74 -9.64
CA LYS A 150 4.19 1.51 -9.92
C LYS A 150 4.82 2.75 -10.59
N GLU A 151 4.12 3.36 -11.56
CA GLU A 151 4.58 4.57 -12.23
C GLU A 151 4.68 5.76 -11.26
N ILE A 152 3.65 5.99 -10.44
CA ILE A 152 3.66 7.05 -9.42
C ILE A 152 4.81 6.83 -8.43
N PHE A 153 5.01 5.58 -7.99
CA PHE A 153 6.09 5.24 -7.07
C PHE A 153 7.47 5.49 -7.69
N ARG A 154 7.65 5.15 -8.98
CA ARG A 154 8.89 5.42 -9.72
C ARG A 154 9.18 6.92 -9.81
N LYS A 155 8.20 7.73 -10.23
CA LYS A 155 8.35 9.20 -10.33
C LYS A 155 8.73 9.83 -8.99
N LYS A 156 8.03 9.46 -7.92
CA LYS A 156 8.35 9.95 -6.56
C LYS A 156 9.77 9.55 -6.13
N LYS A 157 10.22 8.34 -6.47
CA LYS A 157 11.58 7.88 -6.16
C LYS A 157 12.63 8.73 -6.89
N GLU A 158 12.40 9.04 -8.17
CA GLU A 158 13.27 9.91 -8.98
C GLU A 158 13.32 11.34 -8.42
N GLU A 159 12.16 11.91 -8.07
CA GLU A 159 12.06 13.24 -7.45
C GLU A 159 12.83 13.33 -6.13
N VAL A 160 12.65 12.33 -5.25
CA VAL A 160 13.37 12.26 -3.96
C VAL A 160 14.88 12.12 -4.19
N LEU A 161 15.31 11.32 -5.16
CA LEU A 161 16.72 11.16 -5.49
C LEU A 161 17.32 12.46 -6.04
N ALA A 162 16.61 13.15 -6.93
CA ALA A 162 17.03 14.45 -7.46
C ALA A 162 17.14 15.50 -6.34
N ALA A 163 16.18 15.55 -5.42
CA ALA A 163 16.22 16.43 -4.26
C ALA A 163 17.42 16.11 -3.35
N LYS A 164 17.68 14.82 -3.08
CA LYS A 164 18.85 14.38 -2.29
C LYS A 164 20.17 14.80 -2.94
N ASN A 165 20.32 14.61 -4.25
CA ASN A 165 21.53 15.00 -4.97
C ASN A 165 21.73 16.52 -4.96
N LYS A 166 20.66 17.31 -5.12
CA LYS A 166 20.71 18.78 -5.01
C LYS A 166 21.12 19.24 -3.61
N MET A 167 20.63 18.59 -2.55
CA MET A 167 21.05 18.89 -1.18
C MET A 167 22.51 18.54 -0.93
N LEU A 168 22.99 17.42 -1.46
CA LEU A 168 24.40 17.02 -1.35
C LEU A 168 25.32 18.02 -2.06
N ALA A 169 25.00 18.42 -3.29
CA ALA A 169 25.77 19.43 -4.02
C ALA A 169 25.83 20.77 -3.27
N LYS A 170 24.70 21.23 -2.70
CA LYS A 170 24.68 22.44 -1.85
C LYS A 170 25.54 22.30 -0.59
N LYS A 171 25.54 21.12 0.04
CA LYS A 171 26.36 20.84 1.22
C LYS A 171 27.86 20.85 0.88
N GLU A 172 28.23 20.31 -0.28
CA GLU A 172 29.60 20.32 -0.79
C GLU A 172 30.06 21.75 -1.10
N GLU A 173 29.24 22.53 -1.80
CA GLU A 173 29.51 23.96 -2.09
C GLU A 173 29.70 24.76 -0.79
N PHE A 174 28.81 24.58 0.19
CA PHE A 174 28.92 25.24 1.50
C PHE A 174 30.20 24.82 2.24
N THR A 175 30.55 23.54 2.19
CA THR A 175 31.78 23.02 2.81
C THR A 175 33.02 23.61 2.16
N GLN A 176 33.01 23.76 0.83
CA GLN A 176 34.11 24.34 0.08
C GLN A 176 34.30 25.84 0.40
N LYS A 177 33.19 26.61 0.39
CA LYS A 177 33.22 28.03 0.80
C LYS A 177 33.77 28.22 2.21
N ASN A 178 33.32 27.42 3.17
CA ASN A 178 33.83 27.50 4.55
C ASN A 178 35.33 27.17 4.64
N LYS A 179 35.81 26.19 3.86
CA LYS A 179 37.25 25.88 3.81
C LYS A 179 38.07 27.04 3.24
N GLU A 180 37.56 27.69 2.20
CA GLU A 180 38.20 28.86 1.58
C GLU A 180 38.22 30.06 2.52
N GLU A 181 37.11 30.37 3.19
CA GLU A 181 37.05 31.42 4.23
C GLU A 181 38.02 31.14 5.39
N LEU A 182 38.08 29.88 5.86
CA LEU A 182 39.00 29.50 6.93
C LEU A 182 40.47 29.65 6.50
N ARG A 183 40.78 29.33 5.24
CA ARG A 183 42.11 29.54 4.66
C ARG A 183 42.45 31.04 4.61
N HIS A 184 41.54 31.88 4.13
CA HIS A 184 41.75 33.34 4.08
C HIS A 184 42.01 33.92 5.48
N LYS A 185 41.16 33.59 6.46
CA LYS A 185 41.34 34.03 7.87
C LYS A 185 42.66 33.56 8.47
N LYS A 186 43.12 32.36 8.12
CA LYS A 186 44.42 31.84 8.56
C LYS A 186 45.57 32.63 7.93
N GLU A 187 45.48 32.98 6.65
CA GLU A 187 46.49 33.79 5.95
C GLU A 187 46.58 35.22 6.54
N GLU A 188 45.44 35.87 6.80
CA GLU A 188 45.37 37.15 7.50
C GLU A 188 46.04 37.09 8.88
N LEU A 189 45.71 36.09 9.69
CA LEU A 189 46.30 35.90 11.02
C LEU A 189 47.83 35.74 10.94
N VAL A 190 48.32 34.95 9.97
CA VAL A 190 49.76 34.77 9.75
C VAL A 190 50.43 36.09 9.39
N GLN A 191 49.80 36.94 8.56
CA GLN A 191 50.32 38.26 8.24
C GLN A 191 50.35 39.19 9.45
N SER A 192 49.27 39.24 10.25
CA SER A 192 49.20 40.03 11.48
C SER A 192 50.26 39.61 12.49
N VAL A 193 50.46 38.31 12.69
CA VAL A 193 51.51 37.77 13.58
C VAL A 193 52.90 38.21 13.11
N LYS A 194 53.20 38.08 11.80
CA LYS A 194 54.48 38.53 11.23
C LYS A 194 54.72 40.03 11.42
N ALA A 195 53.69 40.86 11.24
CA ALA A 195 53.77 42.30 11.45
C ALA A 195 54.11 42.64 12.92
N LEU A 196 53.44 41.98 13.88
CA LEU A 196 53.71 42.14 15.31
C LEU A 196 55.13 41.70 15.69
N THR A 197 55.63 40.58 15.13
CA THR A 197 57.00 40.13 15.40
C THR A 197 58.04 41.11 14.87
N LYS A 198 57.77 41.74 13.73
CA LYS A 198 58.65 42.78 13.16
C LYS A 198 58.66 44.07 14.00
N PHE A 199 57.53 44.41 14.63
CA PHE A 199 57.44 45.56 15.52
C PHE A 199 58.28 45.35 16.79
N LYS A 200 58.15 44.19 17.46
CA LYS A 200 58.93 43.88 18.67
C LYS A 200 60.45 43.99 18.46
N ARG A 201 60.97 43.51 17.32
CA ARG A 201 62.40 43.60 16.99
C ARG A 201 62.95 45.01 16.76
N ARG A 202 62.10 46.04 16.77
CA ARG A 202 62.52 47.45 16.66
C ARG A 202 62.57 48.17 18.01
N GLU A 203 62.03 47.56 19.06
CA GLU A 203 62.05 48.10 20.43
C GLU A 203 63.23 47.55 21.25
N ASP A 204 63.82 46.43 20.80
CA ASP A 204 65.08 45.84 21.30
C ASP A 204 66.30 46.38 20.51
#